data_AF-A0A1Y5G9S6-F1
#
_entry.id   AF-A0A1Y5G9S6-F1
#
_cell.length_a   1.000
_cell.length_b   1.000
_cell.length_c   1.000
_cell.angle_alpha   90.00
_cell.angle_beta   90.00
_cell.angle_gamma   90.00
#
_symmetry.space_group_name_H-M   'P 1'
#
loop_
_entity.id
_entity.type
_entity.pdbx_description
1 polymer ?
#
loop_
_entity_poly.entity_id
_entity_poly.type
_entity_poly.pdbx_seq_one_letter_code
_entity_poly.pdbx_strand_id
1 'polypeptide(L)'
;MSDSQIGRLTQRIIEIETYRMLTLMALPLARDNGKDLEAMDSQLVTLTHQLACLDGFSEQGILGQLTAMAAQVEAARARTAFRYSATFAYYELVLKRLDELREDEVSGHLTLSEFITRRLTPAVNTCRSVNERLESLSTRIDRVSDMMRTKVELSIQEQNQQLLTSMDRRSRIQLMMQHTVEGLSVAAISYYSIGLVKYIIEATGTGQLPLSKPQLVGWSVPVIIGTVWFFTRRVHRRFKGMDDESKK
;
A
#
# COMPACT_ATOMS: atom_id res chain seq x y z
N MET A 1 21.42 40.68 55.43
CA MET A 1 21.70 39.34 54.85
C MET A 1 23.06 38.89 55.35
N SER A 2 23.25 37.59 55.61
CA SER A 2 24.58 37.03 55.90
C SER A 2 25.39 36.83 54.61
N ASP A 3 26.72 36.75 54.71
CA ASP A 3 27.61 36.51 53.56
C ASP A 3 27.22 35.26 52.77
N SER A 4 26.75 34.22 53.47
CA SER A 4 26.24 32.99 52.88
C SER A 4 24.92 33.21 52.10
N GLN A 5 24.04 34.09 52.57
CA GLN A 5 22.82 34.47 51.85
C GLN A 5 23.14 35.28 50.59
N ILE A 6 24.08 36.22 50.69
CA ILE A 6 24.55 37.02 49.55
C ILE A 6 25.19 36.11 48.49
N GLY A 7 26.05 35.17 48.90
CA GLY A 7 26.68 34.21 47.99
C GLY A 7 25.65 33.38 47.21
N ARG A 8 24.62 32.85 47.89
CA ARG A 8 23.53 32.10 47.22
C ARG A 8 22.71 32.97 46.27
N LEU A 9 22.43 34.21 46.64
CA LEU A 9 21.69 35.15 45.77
C LEU A 9 22.50 35.44 44.50
N THR A 10 23.78 35.77 44.65
CA THR A 10 24.69 36.00 43.51
C THR A 10 24.79 34.76 42.61
N GLN A 11 24.95 33.58 43.20
CA GLN A 11 24.98 32.33 42.44
C GLN A 11 23.69 32.12 41.64
N ARG A 12 22.51 32.34 42.24
CA ARG A 12 21.22 32.21 41.54
C ARG A 12 21.09 33.16 40.36
N ILE A 13 21.51 34.41 40.52
CA ILE A 13 21.49 35.39 39.43
C ILE A 13 22.39 34.93 38.27
N ILE A 14 23.60 34.42 38.57
CA ILE A 14 24.52 33.87 37.56
C ILE A 14 23.91 32.64 36.86
N GLU A 15 23.27 31.74 37.62
CA GLU A 15 22.59 30.57 37.06
C GLU A 15 21.43 30.96 36.14
N ILE A 16 20.61 31.95 36.51
CA ILE A 16 19.53 32.48 35.66
C ILE A 16 20.09 33.01 34.34
N GLU A 17 21.15 33.81 34.39
CA GLU A 17 21.81 34.35 33.20
C GLU A 17 22.35 33.24 32.30
N THR A 18 23.05 32.28 32.89
CA THR A 18 23.65 31.13 32.20
C THR A 18 22.58 30.29 31.52
N TYR A 19 21.54 29.88 32.24
CA TYR A 19 20.47 29.06 31.68
C TYR A 19 19.63 29.84 30.68
N ARG A 20 19.44 31.16 30.83
CA ARG A 20 18.77 31.98 29.82
C ARG A 20 19.52 31.93 28.49
N MET A 21 20.84 32.11 28.51
CA MET A 21 21.65 32.02 27.29
C MET A 21 21.58 30.64 26.65
N LEU A 22 21.66 29.57 27.46
CA LEU A 22 21.60 28.20 26.97
C LEU A 22 20.23 27.86 26.36
N THR A 23 19.14 28.34 26.96
CA THR A 23 17.77 28.19 26.48
C THR A 23 17.59 28.81 25.09
N LEU A 24 18.24 29.95 24.81
CA LEU A 24 18.08 30.64 23.53
C LEU A 24 18.85 30.02 22.36
N MET A 25 19.71 29.02 22.60
CA MET A 25 20.51 28.40 21.54
C MET A 25 19.68 27.65 20.50
N ALA A 26 18.47 27.17 20.83
CA ALA A 26 17.61 26.48 19.86
C ALA A 26 16.78 27.42 18.98
N LEU A 27 16.63 28.69 19.34
CA LEU A 27 15.71 29.60 18.67
C LEU A 27 16.07 29.82 17.18
N PRO A 28 17.34 30.00 16.78
CA PRO A 28 17.68 30.10 15.36
C PRO A 28 17.28 28.83 14.58
N LEU A 29 17.58 27.65 15.14
CA LEU A 29 17.22 26.36 14.53
C LEU A 29 15.70 26.21 14.37
N ALA A 30 14.92 26.65 15.37
CA ALA A 30 13.46 26.67 15.28
C ALA A 30 12.95 27.58 14.16
N ARG A 31 13.55 28.77 14.00
CA ARG A 31 13.16 29.71 12.94
C ARG A 31 13.50 29.19 11.54
N ASP A 32 14.63 28.52 11.39
CA ASP A 32 15.04 27.94 10.12
C ASP A 32 14.13 26.76 9.75
N ASN A 33 13.96 25.79 10.66
CA ASN A 33 13.03 24.66 10.46
C ASN A 33 11.57 25.12 10.24
N GLY A 34 11.16 26.21 10.90
CA GLY A 34 9.81 26.77 10.76
C GLY A 34 9.46 27.17 9.32
N LYS A 35 10.42 27.70 8.57
CA LYS A 35 10.24 28.06 7.16
C LYS A 35 10.10 26.82 6.28
N ASP A 36 10.97 25.85 6.49
CA ASP A 36 10.97 24.59 5.73
C ASP A 36 9.68 23.81 5.96
N LEU A 37 9.18 23.80 7.21
CA LEU A 37 7.92 23.17 7.59
C LEU A 37 6.71 23.70 6.82
N GLU A 38 6.61 25.01 6.61
CA GLU A 38 5.48 25.60 5.88
C GLU A 38 5.44 25.13 4.41
N ALA A 39 6.61 25.01 3.79
CA ALA A 39 6.71 24.46 2.43
C ALA A 39 6.32 22.98 2.39
N MET A 40 6.81 22.17 3.33
CA MET A 40 6.47 20.74 3.40
C MET A 40 4.99 20.50 3.73
N ASP A 41 4.38 21.32 4.60
CA ASP A 41 2.95 21.26 4.91
C ASP A 41 2.11 21.48 3.65
N SER A 42 2.43 22.50 2.86
CA SER A 42 1.76 22.80 1.59
C SER A 42 1.96 21.69 0.55
N GLN A 43 3.17 21.15 0.47
CA GLN A 43 3.48 20.03 -0.42
C GLN A 43 2.67 18.78 -0.04
N LEU A 44 2.59 18.43 1.25
CA LEU A 44 1.81 17.28 1.71
C LEU A 44 0.31 17.45 1.41
N VAL A 45 -0.25 18.64 1.59
CA VAL A 45 -1.64 18.93 1.19
C VAL A 45 -1.84 18.68 -0.30
N THR A 46 -0.91 19.15 -1.13
CA THR A 46 -0.96 18.94 -2.59
C THR A 46 -0.89 17.46 -2.94
N LEU A 47 0.02 16.70 -2.34
CA LEU A 47 0.15 15.25 -2.56
C LEU A 47 -1.09 14.47 -2.11
N THR A 48 -1.68 14.88 -0.98
CA THR A 48 -2.91 14.26 -0.46
C THR A 48 -4.08 14.49 -1.43
N HIS A 49 -4.18 15.70 -2.00
CA HIS A 49 -5.19 16.00 -3.00
C HIS A 49 -4.97 15.20 -4.31
N GLN A 50 -3.72 15.09 -4.77
CA GLN A 50 -3.38 14.27 -5.93
C GLN A 50 -3.71 12.80 -5.70
N LEU A 51 -3.50 12.28 -4.49
CA LEU A 51 -3.87 10.92 -4.12
C LEU A 51 -5.38 10.69 -4.17
N ALA A 52 -6.17 11.68 -3.73
CA ALA A 52 -7.63 11.62 -3.73
C ALA A 52 -8.22 11.71 -5.16
N CYS A 53 -7.58 12.44 -6.07
CA CYS A 53 -7.97 12.49 -7.47
C CYS A 53 -7.66 11.15 -8.17
N LEU A 54 -8.57 10.72 -9.05
CA LEU A 54 -8.46 9.46 -9.80
C LEU A 54 -7.59 9.57 -11.06
N ASP A 55 -7.19 10.79 -11.46
CA ASP A 55 -6.61 11.03 -12.78
C ASP A 55 -5.12 11.39 -12.76
N GLY A 56 -4.33 10.61 -13.52
CA GLY A 56 -3.15 11.10 -14.25
C GLY A 56 -1.80 11.17 -13.52
N PHE A 57 -1.72 10.88 -12.22
CA PHE A 57 -0.45 10.95 -11.50
C PHE A 57 0.27 9.59 -11.42
N SER A 58 1.60 9.63 -11.61
CA SER A 58 2.44 8.45 -11.37
C SER A 58 2.45 8.12 -9.88
N GLU A 59 1.88 6.98 -9.54
CA GLU A 59 1.88 6.40 -8.19
C GLU A 59 3.30 6.32 -7.61
N GLN A 60 4.26 5.89 -8.43
CA GLN A 60 5.67 5.83 -8.06
C GLN A 60 6.25 7.22 -7.78
N GLY A 61 5.83 8.24 -8.54
CA GLY A 61 6.25 9.62 -8.34
C GLY A 61 5.75 10.22 -7.02
N ILE A 62 4.50 9.94 -6.64
CA ILE A 62 3.94 10.38 -5.35
C ILE A 62 4.68 9.69 -4.20
N LEU A 63 4.88 8.36 -4.30
CA LEU A 63 5.59 7.61 -3.26
C LEU A 63 7.03 8.11 -3.06
N GLY A 64 7.74 8.41 -4.16
CA GLY A 64 9.07 8.99 -4.10
C GLY A 64 9.10 10.35 -3.38
N GLN A 65 8.12 11.22 -3.65
CA GLN A 65 7.99 12.51 -2.98
C GLN A 65 7.66 12.35 -1.48
N LEU A 66 6.72 11.48 -1.12
CA LEU A 66 6.40 11.19 0.28
C LEU A 66 7.62 10.65 1.04
N THR A 67 8.36 9.73 0.43
CA THR A 67 9.59 9.16 1.01
C THR A 67 10.66 10.24 1.22
N ALA A 68 10.84 11.13 0.24
CA ALA A 68 11.78 12.24 0.35
C ALA A 68 11.38 13.23 1.46
N MET A 69 10.09 13.55 1.57
CA MET A 69 9.58 14.40 2.65
C MET A 69 9.77 13.75 4.02
N ALA A 70 9.45 12.46 4.17
CA ALA A 70 9.67 11.73 5.41
C ALA A 70 11.15 11.79 5.84
N ALA A 71 12.07 11.54 4.92
CA ALA A 71 13.50 11.62 5.18
C ALA A 71 13.95 13.04 5.58
N GLN A 72 13.40 14.08 4.96
CA GLN A 72 13.71 15.47 5.30
C GLN A 72 13.22 15.85 6.71
N VAL A 73 11.99 15.47 7.06
CA VAL A 73 11.41 15.71 8.39
C VAL A 73 12.21 14.97 9.46
N GLU A 74 12.54 13.70 9.22
CA GLU A 74 13.30 12.90 10.18
C GLU A 74 14.73 13.43 10.36
N ALA A 75 15.38 13.87 9.27
CA ALA A 75 16.68 14.55 9.37
C ALA A 75 16.60 15.85 10.18
N ALA A 76 15.56 16.66 9.99
CA ALA A 76 15.36 17.89 10.75
C ALA A 76 15.14 17.61 12.26
N ARG A 77 14.32 16.58 12.58
CA ARG A 77 14.08 16.11 13.94
C ARG A 77 15.37 15.61 14.59
N ALA A 78 16.08 14.70 13.94
CA ALA A 78 17.33 14.13 14.46
C ALA A 78 18.38 15.21 14.76
N ARG A 79 18.51 16.23 13.89
CA ARG A 79 19.44 17.35 14.12
C ARG A 79 19.07 18.24 15.30
N THR A 80 17.79 18.35 15.64
CA THR A 80 17.30 19.36 16.61
C THR A 80 16.78 18.80 17.92
N ALA A 81 16.46 17.51 17.99
CA ALA A 81 15.85 16.85 19.15
C ALA A 81 16.60 17.14 20.46
N PHE A 82 17.92 16.92 20.49
CA PHE A 82 18.73 17.19 21.67
C PHE A 82 18.67 18.67 22.09
N ARG A 83 18.74 19.59 21.13
CA ARG A 83 18.78 21.03 21.40
C ARG A 83 17.43 21.56 21.90
N TYR A 84 16.32 21.06 21.36
CA TYR A 84 14.98 21.40 21.86
C TYR A 84 14.74 20.83 23.26
N SER A 85 15.07 19.57 23.49
CA SER A 85 14.95 18.95 24.82
C SER A 85 15.76 19.71 25.87
N ALA A 86 17.02 20.05 25.55
CA ALA A 86 17.86 20.86 26.42
C ALA A 86 17.27 22.26 26.67
N THR A 87 16.73 22.91 25.64
CA THR A 87 16.08 24.22 25.76
C THR A 87 14.90 24.18 26.72
N PHE A 88 14.06 23.15 26.66
CA PHE A 88 12.94 23.00 27.58
C PHE A 88 13.43 22.75 29.00
N ALA A 89 14.44 21.91 29.20
CA ALA A 89 15.02 21.66 30.52
C ALA A 89 15.68 22.91 31.13
N TYR A 90 16.42 23.69 30.33
CA TYR A 90 17.03 24.94 30.79
C TYR A 90 15.99 26.01 31.11
N TYR A 91 14.90 26.07 30.35
CA TYR A 91 13.79 26.97 30.66
C TYR A 91 13.17 26.66 32.03
N GLU A 92 12.90 25.38 32.32
CA GLU A 92 12.39 24.96 33.64
C GLU A 92 13.39 25.31 34.77
N LEU A 93 14.69 25.17 34.53
CA LEU A 93 15.73 25.61 35.47
C LEU A 93 15.68 27.11 35.72
N VAL A 94 15.51 27.94 34.68
CA VAL A 94 15.34 29.40 34.83
C VAL A 94 14.12 29.69 35.69
N LEU A 95 12.96 29.11 35.39
CA LEU A 95 11.73 29.32 36.16
C LEU A 95 11.89 28.94 37.62
N LYS A 96 12.52 27.80 37.89
CA LYS A 96 12.81 27.35 39.25
C LYS A 96 13.72 28.32 40.00
N ARG A 97 14.75 28.86 39.34
CA ARG A 97 15.65 29.84 39.98
C ARG A 97 14.98 31.18 40.23
N LEU A 98 14.10 31.62 39.33
CA LEU A 98 13.29 32.81 39.53
C LEU A 98 12.35 32.67 40.73
N ASP A 99 11.63 31.55 40.84
CA ASP A 99 10.77 31.25 42.00
C ASP A 99 11.56 31.25 43.32
N GLU A 100 12.75 30.65 43.30
CA GLU A 100 13.65 30.61 44.44
C GLU A 100 14.15 31.99 44.92
N LEU A 101 14.11 33.03 44.07
CA LEU A 101 14.47 34.40 44.47
C LEU A 101 13.49 34.97 45.49
N ARG A 102 12.22 34.50 45.50
CA ARG A 102 11.15 35.00 46.36
C ARG A 102 11.04 36.52 46.29
N GLU A 103 10.81 37.01 45.07
CA GLU A 103 10.76 38.44 44.79
C GLU A 103 9.50 39.06 45.40
N ASP A 104 9.70 40.17 46.11
CA ASP A 104 8.60 41.03 46.54
C ASP A 104 8.30 42.05 45.44
N GLU A 105 7.02 42.25 45.15
CA GLU A 105 6.60 43.25 44.17
C GLU A 105 6.85 44.66 44.69
N VAL A 106 7.45 45.50 43.85
CA VAL A 106 7.66 46.92 44.14
C VAL A 106 6.81 47.73 43.17
N SER A 107 5.92 48.57 43.71
CA SER A 107 5.00 49.36 42.90
C SER A 107 5.73 50.17 41.82
N GLY A 108 5.22 50.10 40.59
CA GLY A 108 5.80 50.77 39.42
C GLY A 108 7.04 50.11 38.83
N HIS A 109 7.49 48.95 39.35
CA HIS A 109 8.69 48.25 38.88
C HIS A 109 8.36 46.81 38.49
N LEU A 110 9.03 46.34 37.43
CA LEU A 110 8.91 44.97 36.95
C LEU A 110 9.82 44.05 37.78
N THR A 111 9.30 42.90 38.21
CA THR A 111 10.14 41.87 38.85
C THR A 111 11.09 41.26 37.82
N LEU A 112 12.22 40.71 38.25
CA LEU A 112 13.12 40.02 37.32
C LEU A 112 12.42 38.78 36.73
N SER A 113 11.57 38.13 37.52
CA SER A 113 10.73 37.02 37.06
C SER A 113 9.85 37.43 35.88
N GLU A 114 9.10 38.52 35.99
CA GLU A 114 8.24 39.00 34.91
C GLU A 114 9.06 39.47 33.69
N PHE A 115 10.19 40.15 33.92
CA PHE A 115 11.09 40.58 32.85
C PHE A 115 11.66 39.42 32.03
N ILE A 116 12.19 38.40 32.71
CA ILE A 116 12.84 37.26 32.08
C ILE A 116 11.80 36.39 31.38
N THR A 117 10.69 36.06 32.05
CA THR A 117 9.64 35.23 31.46
C THR A 117 9.02 35.88 30.23
N ARG A 118 8.73 37.19 30.26
CA ARG A 118 8.18 37.92 29.10
C ARG A 118 9.07 37.86 27.85
N ARG A 119 10.39 37.73 28.02
CA ARG A 119 11.37 37.69 26.91
C ARG A 119 11.78 36.28 26.50
N LEU A 120 11.84 35.37 27.46
CA LEU A 120 12.32 34.00 27.25
C LEU A 120 11.19 33.07 26.78
N THR A 121 10.01 33.19 27.37
CA THR A 121 8.87 32.29 27.10
C THR A 121 8.45 32.27 25.62
N PRO A 122 8.35 33.40 24.90
CA PRO A 122 8.00 33.38 23.47
C PRO A 122 9.00 32.58 22.61
N ALA A 123 10.29 32.66 22.93
CA ALA A 123 11.32 31.89 22.24
C ALA A 123 11.18 30.39 22.48
N VAL A 124 10.94 29.99 23.71
CA VAL A 124 10.70 28.58 24.09
C VAL A 124 9.43 28.04 23.45
N ASN A 125 8.36 28.83 23.43
CA ASN A 125 7.10 28.47 22.77
C ASN A 125 7.27 28.28 21.26
N THR A 126 8.14 29.06 20.62
CA THR A 126 8.49 28.88 19.20
C THR A 126 9.19 27.54 18.99
N CYS A 127 10.19 27.21 19.82
CA CYS A 127 10.87 25.91 19.75
C CYS A 127 9.89 24.74 19.97
N ARG A 128 8.97 24.86 20.93
CA ARG A 128 7.94 23.86 21.22
C ARG A 128 6.99 23.66 20.04
N SER A 129 6.45 24.76 19.51
CA SER A 129 5.54 24.73 18.36
C SER A 129 6.19 24.09 17.13
N VAL A 130 7.45 24.43 16.82
CA VAL A 130 8.19 23.83 15.69
C VAL A 130 8.44 22.34 15.92
N ASN A 131 8.81 21.93 17.14
CA ASN A 131 9.00 20.52 17.49
C ASN A 131 7.70 19.70 17.33
N GLU A 132 6.57 20.24 17.80
CA GLU A 132 5.25 19.62 17.66
C GLU A 132 4.79 19.57 16.19
N ARG A 133 5.08 20.61 15.40
CA ARG A 133 4.79 20.63 13.96
C ARG A 133 5.60 19.58 13.19
N LEU A 134 6.88 19.38 13.53
CA LEU A 134 7.70 18.31 12.94
C LEU A 134 7.11 16.92 13.24
N GLU A 135 6.66 16.67 14.47
CA GLU A 135 5.99 15.41 14.85
C GLU A 135 4.68 15.21 14.09
N SER A 136 3.84 16.23 14.07
CA SER A 136 2.54 16.20 13.39
C SER A 136 2.71 15.96 11.88
N LEU A 137 3.69 16.62 11.26
CA LEU A 137 4.00 16.44 9.85
C LEU A 137 4.49 15.01 9.56
N SER A 138 5.41 14.47 10.37
CA SER A 138 5.86 13.08 10.25
C SER A 138 4.68 12.10 10.27
N THR A 139 3.82 12.23 11.29
CA THR A 139 2.63 11.38 11.45
C THR A 139 1.67 11.50 10.25
N ARG A 140 1.49 12.72 9.71
CA ARG A 140 0.63 12.93 8.53
C ARG A 140 1.25 12.34 7.26
N ILE A 141 2.57 12.42 7.08
CA ILE A 141 3.27 11.79 5.95
C ILE A 141 3.11 10.28 6.00
N ASP A 142 3.27 9.66 7.18
CA ASP A 142 3.11 8.22 7.35
C ASP A 142 1.69 7.78 6.97
N ARG A 143 0.66 8.48 7.46
CA ARG A 143 -0.74 8.19 7.11
C ARG A 143 -1.01 8.28 5.61
N VAL A 144 -0.50 9.32 4.95
CA VAL A 144 -0.67 9.48 3.49
C VAL A 144 0.10 8.40 2.72
N SER A 145 1.26 7.99 3.21
CA SER A 145 2.04 6.88 2.65
C SER A 145 1.32 5.54 2.77
N ASP A 146 0.65 5.30 3.90
CA ASP A 146 -0.19 4.11 4.10
C ASP A 146 -1.40 4.10 3.18
N MET A 147 -2.11 5.23 3.05
CA MET A 147 -3.22 5.37 2.10
C MET A 147 -2.76 5.09 0.66
N MET A 148 -1.58 5.59 0.29
CA MET A 148 -0.99 5.35 -1.02
C MET A 148 -0.69 3.87 -1.25
N ARG A 149 -0.09 3.19 -0.26
CA ARG A 149 0.16 1.75 -0.29
C ARG A 149 -1.15 0.96 -0.47
N THR A 150 -2.21 1.33 0.25
CA THR A 150 -3.54 0.70 0.11
C THR A 150 -4.11 0.90 -1.30
N LYS A 151 -3.99 2.10 -1.88
CA LYS A 151 -4.48 2.38 -3.24
C LYS A 151 -3.77 1.53 -4.28
N VAL A 152 -2.45 1.39 -4.18
CA VAL A 152 -1.65 0.52 -5.07
C VAL A 152 -2.05 -0.95 -4.91
N GLU A 153 -2.24 -1.43 -3.69
CA GLU A 153 -2.66 -2.80 -3.45
C GLU A 153 -4.04 -3.09 -4.07
N LEU A 154 -4.99 -2.15 -3.94
CA LEU A 154 -6.30 -2.26 -4.57
C LEU A 154 -6.22 -2.24 -6.11
N SER A 155 -5.40 -1.39 -6.70
CA SER A 155 -5.24 -1.33 -8.16
C SER A 155 -4.64 -2.61 -8.73
N ILE A 156 -3.68 -3.22 -8.02
CA ILE A 156 -3.12 -4.54 -8.36
C ILE A 156 -4.20 -5.63 -8.25
N GLN A 157 -5.02 -5.61 -7.19
CA GLN A 157 -6.10 -6.58 -7.01
C GLN A 157 -7.17 -6.48 -8.11
N GLU A 158 -7.57 -5.28 -8.50
CA GLU A 158 -8.49 -5.05 -9.61
C GLU A 158 -7.93 -5.56 -10.94
N GLN A 159 -6.64 -5.28 -11.23
CA GLN A 159 -5.97 -5.81 -12.43
C GLN A 159 -5.94 -7.34 -12.44
N ASN A 160 -5.60 -7.97 -11.31
CA ASN A 160 -5.60 -9.42 -11.17
C ASN A 160 -7.01 -10.02 -11.39
N GLN A 161 -8.04 -9.40 -10.82
CA GLN A 161 -9.43 -9.83 -11.02
C GLN A 161 -9.83 -9.75 -12.50
N GLN A 162 -9.48 -8.66 -13.18
CA GLN A 162 -9.75 -8.49 -14.62
C GLN A 162 -9.01 -9.55 -15.45
N LEU A 163 -7.75 -9.82 -15.12
CA LEU A 163 -6.95 -10.87 -15.79
C LEU A 163 -7.57 -12.25 -15.62
N LEU A 164 -7.95 -12.63 -14.40
CA LEU A 164 -8.62 -13.92 -14.11
C LEU A 164 -9.94 -14.03 -14.87
N THR A 165 -10.76 -12.97 -14.88
CA THR A 165 -12.02 -12.93 -15.61
C THR A 165 -11.81 -13.10 -17.13
N SER A 166 -10.76 -12.46 -17.67
CA SER A 166 -10.38 -12.61 -19.09
C SER A 166 -9.90 -14.03 -19.42
N MET A 167 -9.27 -14.69 -18.45
CA MET A 167 -8.75 -16.05 -18.58
C MET A 167 -9.91 -17.05 -18.58
N ASP A 168 -10.84 -16.95 -17.63
CA ASP A 168 -12.05 -17.77 -17.56
C ASP A 168 -12.87 -17.69 -18.85
N ARG A 169 -13.03 -16.47 -19.39
CA ARG A 169 -13.72 -16.26 -20.67
C ARG A 169 -13.00 -16.98 -21.81
N ARG A 170 -11.67 -16.87 -21.89
CA ARG A 170 -10.87 -17.55 -22.92
C ARG A 170 -10.95 -19.07 -22.78
N SER A 171 -10.82 -19.61 -21.57
CA SER A 171 -10.94 -21.04 -21.30
C SER A 171 -12.33 -21.57 -21.68
N ARG A 172 -13.41 -20.84 -21.36
CA ARG A 172 -14.77 -21.21 -21.77
C ARG A 172 -14.93 -21.26 -23.29
N ILE A 173 -14.39 -20.27 -24.00
CA ILE A 173 -14.41 -20.23 -25.46
C ILE A 173 -13.62 -21.42 -26.05
N GLN A 174 -12.44 -21.72 -25.49
CA GLN A 174 -11.63 -22.87 -25.90
C GLN A 174 -12.38 -24.19 -25.69
N LEU A 175 -13.07 -24.37 -24.56
CA LEU A 175 -13.91 -25.55 -24.31
C LEU A 175 -15.06 -25.69 -25.32
N MET A 176 -15.75 -24.60 -25.66
CA MET A 176 -16.81 -24.65 -26.67
C MET A 176 -16.27 -25.00 -28.06
N MET A 177 -15.12 -24.45 -28.44
CA MET A 177 -14.46 -24.82 -29.70
C MET A 177 -14.06 -26.29 -29.73
N GLN A 178 -13.48 -26.80 -28.64
CA GLN A 178 -13.11 -28.22 -28.53
C GLN A 178 -14.33 -29.14 -28.69
N HIS A 179 -15.44 -28.85 -28.00
CA HIS A 179 -16.68 -29.61 -28.17
C HIS A 179 -17.25 -29.54 -29.59
N THR A 180 -17.07 -28.41 -30.28
CA THR A 180 -17.52 -28.26 -31.67
C THR A 180 -16.68 -29.14 -32.62
N VAL A 181 -15.36 -29.20 -32.40
CA VAL A 181 -14.44 -30.08 -33.16
C VAL A 181 -14.71 -31.56 -32.86
N GLU A 182 -15.08 -31.89 -31.62
CA GLU A 182 -15.48 -33.24 -31.25
C GLU A 182 -16.74 -33.71 -32.00
N GLY A 183 -17.73 -32.84 -32.18
CA GLY A 183 -18.92 -33.17 -32.99
C GLY A 183 -18.58 -33.48 -34.45
N LEU A 184 -17.65 -32.72 -35.04
CA LEU A 184 -17.19 -32.93 -36.41
C LEU A 184 -16.37 -34.22 -36.56
N SER A 185 -15.55 -34.57 -35.56
CA SER A 185 -14.74 -35.79 -35.60
C SER A 185 -15.61 -37.05 -35.58
N VAL A 186 -16.72 -37.05 -34.85
CA VAL A 186 -17.70 -38.15 -34.87
C VAL A 186 -18.26 -38.36 -36.27
N ALA A 187 -18.60 -37.29 -36.99
CA ALA A 187 -19.09 -37.37 -38.36
C ALA A 187 -18.03 -37.94 -39.32
N ALA A 188 -16.79 -37.44 -39.25
CA ALA A 188 -15.68 -37.91 -40.07
C ALA A 188 -15.35 -39.39 -39.80
N ILE A 189 -15.19 -39.79 -38.54
CA ILE A 189 -14.88 -41.17 -38.13
C ILE A 189 -16.00 -42.11 -38.56
N SER A 190 -17.26 -41.71 -38.40
CA SER A 190 -18.41 -42.53 -38.80
C SER A 190 -18.41 -42.78 -40.31
N TYR A 191 -18.19 -41.73 -41.12
CA TYR A 191 -18.15 -41.85 -42.57
C TYR A 191 -17.04 -42.80 -43.05
N TYR A 192 -15.81 -42.64 -42.53
CA TYR A 192 -14.70 -43.53 -42.88
C TYR A 192 -14.92 -44.97 -42.42
N SER A 193 -15.50 -45.16 -41.24
CA SER A 193 -15.81 -46.49 -40.70
C SER A 193 -16.86 -47.23 -41.54
N ILE A 194 -17.92 -46.52 -41.98
CA ILE A 194 -18.93 -47.07 -42.89
C ILE A 194 -18.27 -47.51 -44.21
N GLY A 195 -17.39 -46.67 -44.77
CA GLY A 195 -16.63 -46.99 -45.97
C GLY A 195 -15.78 -48.26 -45.81
N LEU A 196 -15.05 -48.39 -44.70
CA LEU A 196 -14.21 -49.55 -44.42
C LEU A 196 -15.03 -50.85 -44.30
N VAL A 197 -16.16 -50.81 -43.60
CA VAL A 197 -17.05 -51.97 -43.45
C VAL A 197 -17.65 -52.38 -44.80
N LYS A 198 -18.00 -51.42 -45.65
CA LYS A 198 -18.46 -51.69 -47.02
C LYS A 198 -17.41 -52.47 -47.83
N TYR A 199 -16.15 -52.05 -47.80
CA TYR A 199 -15.06 -52.76 -48.48
C TYR A 199 -14.86 -54.19 -47.94
N ILE A 200 -14.96 -54.39 -46.62
CA ILE A 200 -14.85 -55.72 -46.01
C ILE A 200 -15.97 -56.66 -46.49
N ILE A 201 -17.22 -56.16 -46.53
CA ILE A 201 -18.39 -56.93 -47.01
C ILE A 201 -18.24 -57.28 -48.50
N GLU A 202 -17.70 -56.36 -49.30
CA GLU A 202 -17.42 -56.61 -50.72
C GLU A 202 -16.31 -57.67 -50.90
N ALA A 203 -15.25 -57.61 -50.08
CA ALA A 203 -14.09 -58.50 -50.15
C ALA A 203 -14.36 -59.94 -49.62
N THR A 204 -15.25 -60.11 -48.63
CA THR A 204 -15.51 -61.44 -48.02
C THR A 204 -16.40 -62.35 -48.84
N GLY A 205 -16.98 -61.88 -49.96
CA GLY A 205 -17.75 -62.72 -50.90
C GLY A 205 -18.81 -63.57 -50.20
N THR A 206 -19.98 -62.99 -49.89
CA THR A 206 -21.10 -63.67 -49.18
C THR A 206 -21.50 -65.00 -49.84
N GLY A 207 -20.85 -66.08 -49.43
CA GLY A 207 -21.05 -67.41 -50.00
C GLY A 207 -22.18 -68.22 -49.37
N GLN A 208 -22.63 -67.91 -48.14
CA GLN A 208 -23.61 -68.76 -47.42
C GLN A 208 -24.53 -68.01 -46.42
N LEU A 209 -24.66 -66.68 -46.47
CA LEU A 209 -25.53 -65.93 -45.54
C LEU A 209 -26.89 -65.56 -46.18
N PRO A 210 -28.03 -65.73 -45.48
CA PRO A 210 -29.39 -65.55 -46.01
C PRO A 210 -29.81 -64.07 -46.18
N LEU A 211 -28.86 -63.13 -46.15
CA LEU A 211 -29.12 -61.69 -46.22
C LEU A 211 -28.51 -61.12 -47.51
N SER A 212 -29.30 -60.35 -48.25
CA SER A 212 -28.82 -59.68 -49.46
C SER A 212 -27.77 -58.61 -49.10
N LYS A 213 -26.68 -58.52 -49.88
CA LYS A 213 -25.58 -57.52 -49.69
C LYS A 213 -26.07 -56.09 -49.37
N PRO A 214 -27.08 -55.51 -50.04
CA PRO A 214 -27.58 -54.17 -49.70
C PRO A 214 -28.23 -54.08 -48.31
N GLN A 215 -28.86 -55.14 -47.80
CA GLN A 215 -29.44 -55.16 -46.45
C GLN A 215 -28.36 -55.18 -45.36
N LEU A 216 -27.28 -55.94 -45.56
CA LEU A 216 -26.13 -55.97 -44.63
C LEU A 216 -25.45 -54.61 -44.50
N VAL A 217 -25.29 -53.89 -45.62
CA VAL A 217 -24.76 -52.51 -45.61
C VAL A 217 -25.75 -51.53 -44.96
N GLY A 218 -27.06 -51.70 -45.19
CA GLY A 218 -28.08 -50.86 -44.56
C GLY A 218 -28.11 -50.99 -43.02
N TRP A 219 -27.93 -52.20 -42.49
CA TRP A 219 -27.88 -52.45 -41.04
C TRP A 219 -26.56 -52.00 -40.39
N SER A 220 -25.45 -51.96 -41.14
CA SER A 220 -24.16 -51.55 -40.57
C SER A 220 -24.09 -50.04 -40.29
N VAL A 221 -24.77 -49.21 -41.07
CA VAL A 221 -24.80 -47.74 -40.89
C VAL A 221 -25.27 -47.31 -39.50
N PRO A 222 -26.48 -47.66 -39.02
CA PRO A 222 -26.95 -47.25 -37.69
C PRO A 222 -26.14 -47.88 -36.57
N VAL A 223 -25.62 -49.11 -36.76
CA VAL A 223 -24.74 -49.76 -35.79
C VAL A 223 -23.46 -48.93 -35.63
N ILE A 224 -22.74 -48.64 -36.72
CA ILE A 224 -21.47 -47.89 -36.70
C ILE A 224 -21.65 -46.50 -36.10
N ILE A 225 -22.69 -45.76 -36.50
CA ILE A 225 -22.97 -44.43 -35.95
C ILE A 225 -23.22 -44.54 -34.43
N GLY A 226 -24.00 -45.53 -34.00
CA GLY A 226 -24.25 -45.80 -32.58
C GLY A 226 -22.97 -46.15 -31.80
N THR A 227 -22.11 -47.02 -32.35
CA THR A 227 -20.87 -47.43 -31.68
C THR A 227 -19.88 -46.29 -31.58
N VAL A 228 -19.66 -45.53 -32.67
CA VAL A 228 -18.73 -44.40 -32.70
C VAL A 228 -19.20 -43.31 -31.73
N TRP A 229 -20.49 -42.99 -31.72
CA TRP A 229 -21.07 -42.02 -30.79
C TRP A 229 -20.95 -42.49 -29.33
N PHE A 230 -21.25 -43.76 -29.04
CA PHE A 230 -21.13 -44.30 -27.68
C PHE A 230 -19.68 -44.30 -27.20
N PHE A 231 -18.73 -44.71 -28.06
CA PHE A 231 -17.32 -44.80 -27.72
C PHE A 231 -16.70 -43.41 -27.48
N THR A 232 -16.93 -42.46 -28.37
CA THR A 232 -16.48 -41.06 -28.21
C THR A 232 -17.08 -40.42 -26.96
N ARG A 233 -18.38 -40.62 -26.71
CA ARG A 233 -19.05 -40.12 -25.49
C ARG A 233 -18.52 -40.78 -24.22
N ARG A 234 -18.14 -42.06 -24.26
CA ARG A 234 -17.58 -42.79 -23.10
C ARG A 234 -16.14 -42.38 -22.79
N VAL A 235 -15.29 -42.21 -23.80
CA VAL A 235 -13.92 -41.71 -23.63
C VAL A 235 -13.94 -40.30 -23.04
N HIS A 236 -14.81 -39.43 -23.57
CA HIS A 236 -14.92 -38.06 -23.10
C HIS A 236 -15.46 -37.97 -21.65
N ARG A 237 -16.40 -38.85 -21.27
CA ARG A 237 -16.86 -38.96 -19.86
C ARG A 237 -15.75 -39.38 -18.89
N ARG A 238 -14.77 -40.19 -19.32
CA ARG A 238 -13.64 -40.58 -18.47
C ARG A 238 -12.63 -39.45 -18.28
N PHE A 239 -12.34 -38.68 -19.33
CA PHE A 239 -11.47 -37.51 -19.22
C PHE A 239 -12.09 -36.42 -18.33
N LYS A 240 -13.39 -36.16 -18.47
CA LYS A 240 -14.11 -35.20 -17.63
C LYS A 240 -14.16 -35.60 -16.14
N GLY A 241 -13.96 -36.88 -15.82
CA GLY A 241 -13.88 -37.37 -14.43
C GLY A 241 -12.50 -37.17 -13.79
N MET A 242 -11.42 -37.02 -14.56
CA MET A 242 -10.06 -36.79 -14.03
C MET A 242 -9.85 -35.33 -13.59
N ASP A 243 -10.51 -34.36 -14.22
CA ASP A 243 -10.46 -32.95 -13.82
C ASP A 243 -11.19 -32.67 -12.48
N ASP A 244 -12.14 -33.52 -12.09
CA ASP A 244 -12.88 -33.38 -10.83
C ASP A 244 -12.12 -34.02 -9.63
N GLU A 245 -11.27 -35.01 -9.87
CA GLU A 245 -10.40 -35.60 -8.83
C GLU A 245 -9.20 -34.71 -8.48
N SER A 246 -8.74 -33.81 -9.37
CA SER A 246 -7.65 -32.86 -9.05
C SER A 246 -8.12 -31.59 -8.32
N LYS A 247 -9.44 -31.44 -8.11
CA LYS A 247 -10.07 -30.31 -7.40
C LYS A 247 -10.58 -30.67 -6.00
N LYS A 248 -10.39 -31.91 -5.55
CA LYS A 248 -10.60 -32.36 -4.16
C LYS A 248 -9.30 -32.32 -3.38
#